data_AF-A0A3B0RS82-F1
#
_entry.id   AF-A0A3B0RS82-F1
#
_cell.length_a   1.000
_cell.length_b   1.000
_cell.length_c   1.000
_cell.angle_alpha   90.00
_cell.angle_beta   90.00
_cell.angle_gamma   90.00
#
_symmetry.space_group_name_H-M   'P 1'
#
loop_
_entity.id
_entity.type
_entity.pdbx_description
1 polymer ?
#
loop_
_entity_poly.entity_id
_entity_poly.type
_entity_poly.pdbx_seq_one_letter_code
_entity_poly.pdbx_strand_id
1 'polypeptide(L)'
;NNVETRPGTGYPTGWEDQDHYKGGWKSDDNGKIDLRLQSKGGALANLFFNPVLPQLEDYYDPYTHKYSDLFDAPAGDDQPTAIPISLITGQPTEIKSGPNWDDDLGGSDIYARNDISLADLDPGVRAQMQEIEQVVFNYLPRICNHCLNPACVGACPSGAIYKRGEDGVVLVNEDKCRAWRMCVSACPYKKVYYNWSSGKSEKCILCFPRMETGQAPACAHSCVGRIRYMGVLLYDADKIESAAAVPDDQLIAAQLDMILDPNDPMVIEAAHESGIADDWLDAARRSPIYQFVKVWGIALPLHPEFRTMAMMFYVPPLSPVISTIENELVRLDISDEPEDFEMFDNLDR
;
A
#
# COMPACT_ATOMS: atom_id res chain seq x y z
N ASN A 1 2.09 7.23 5.74
CA ASN A 1 0.85 6.53 6.13
C ASN A 1 -0.28 7.40 5.66
N ASN A 2 -1.20 6.87 4.87
CA ASN A 2 -2.45 7.55 4.52
C ASN A 2 -3.60 6.54 4.63
N VAL A 3 -4.81 7.05 4.66
CA VAL A 3 -6.05 6.28 4.63
C VAL A 3 -6.84 6.79 3.43
N GLU A 4 -7.52 5.88 2.74
CA GLU A 4 -8.29 6.17 1.54
C GLU A 4 -9.70 5.64 1.75
N THR A 5 -10.70 6.37 1.27
CA THR A 5 -12.05 5.83 1.13
C THR A 5 -12.13 5.02 -0.15
N ARG A 6 -12.80 3.86 -0.10
CA ARG A 6 -13.00 2.95 -1.23
C ARG A 6 -14.48 2.66 -1.42
N PRO A 7 -15.05 2.78 -2.64
CA PRO A 7 -14.35 3.10 -3.89
C PRO A 7 -13.86 4.56 -3.97
N GLY A 8 -12.69 4.78 -4.59
CA GLY A 8 -12.05 6.09 -4.70
C GLY A 8 -10.75 6.02 -5.53
N THR A 9 -10.19 7.18 -5.88
CA THR A 9 -8.96 7.22 -6.70
C THR A 9 -7.69 7.15 -5.86
N GLY A 10 -7.81 7.35 -4.54
CA GLY A 10 -6.72 7.19 -3.58
C GLY A 10 -5.60 8.23 -3.72
N TYR A 11 -4.44 7.92 -3.13
CA TYR A 11 -3.31 8.85 -3.02
C TYR A 11 -1.96 8.20 -3.40
N PRO A 12 -1.23 8.74 -4.40
CA PRO A 12 -1.68 9.75 -5.37
C PRO A 12 -2.89 9.27 -6.18
N THR A 13 -3.60 10.18 -6.82
CA THR A 13 -4.78 9.88 -7.63
C THR A 13 -4.46 8.83 -8.70
N GLY A 14 -5.26 7.76 -8.71
CA GLY A 14 -5.14 6.67 -9.67
C GLY A 14 -3.92 5.77 -9.47
N TRP A 15 -3.29 5.77 -8.28
CA TRP A 15 -2.02 5.07 -8.04
C TRP A 15 -2.01 3.58 -8.42
N GLU A 16 -3.18 2.92 -8.44
CA GLU A 16 -3.39 1.53 -8.86
C GLU A 16 -3.27 1.31 -10.38
N ASP A 17 -3.44 2.35 -11.20
CA ASP A 17 -3.28 2.26 -12.65
C ASP A 17 -1.81 2.09 -13.05
N GLN A 18 -1.40 0.83 -13.19
CA GLN A 18 -0.04 0.49 -13.64
C GLN A 18 0.11 0.55 -15.16
N ASP A 19 -0.95 0.77 -15.93
CA ASP A 19 -0.82 1.14 -17.35
C ASP A 19 -0.43 2.60 -17.51
N HIS A 20 -0.86 3.46 -16.60
CA HIS A 20 -0.36 4.82 -16.51
C HIS A 20 1.03 4.89 -15.83
N TYR A 21 1.12 4.45 -14.57
CA TYR A 21 2.31 4.69 -13.74
C TYR A 21 3.46 3.68 -13.92
N LYS A 22 3.21 2.55 -14.58
CA LYS A 22 4.19 1.50 -14.88
C LYS A 22 4.94 0.96 -13.65
N GLY A 23 4.27 0.88 -12.48
CA GLY A 23 4.86 0.32 -11.28
C GLY A 23 4.82 -1.21 -11.25
N GLY A 24 5.60 -1.81 -10.34
CA GLY A 24 5.63 -3.25 -10.11
C GLY A 24 6.42 -4.03 -11.15
N TRP A 25 6.14 -5.32 -11.21
CA TRP A 25 6.79 -6.26 -12.13
C TRP A 25 5.79 -6.89 -13.10
N LYS A 26 6.29 -7.44 -14.20
CA LYS A 26 5.55 -8.28 -15.12
C LYS A 26 6.29 -9.59 -15.29
N SER A 27 5.56 -10.69 -15.40
CA SER A 27 6.13 -11.98 -15.82
C SER A 27 5.83 -12.22 -17.30
N ASP A 28 6.75 -12.86 -18.01
CA ASP A 28 6.49 -13.43 -19.33
C ASP A 28 6.08 -14.91 -19.23
N ASP A 29 5.69 -15.50 -20.37
CA ASP A 29 5.27 -16.90 -20.47
C ASP A 29 6.37 -17.92 -20.11
N ASN A 30 7.64 -17.48 -20.06
CA ASN A 30 8.78 -18.31 -19.67
C ASN A 30 9.10 -18.18 -18.17
N GLY A 31 8.27 -17.47 -17.39
CA GLY A 31 8.49 -17.23 -15.96
C GLY A 31 9.59 -16.21 -15.67
N LYS A 32 10.01 -15.42 -16.67
CA LYS A 32 10.98 -14.34 -16.45
C LYS A 32 10.26 -13.09 -15.97
N ILE A 33 10.77 -12.50 -14.90
CA ILE A 33 10.23 -11.27 -14.31
C ILE A 33 11.06 -10.06 -14.76
N ASP A 34 10.39 -9.04 -15.25
CA ASP A 34 10.98 -7.74 -15.59
C ASP A 34 10.22 -6.60 -14.90
N LEU A 35 10.92 -5.50 -14.60
CA LEU A 35 10.26 -4.29 -14.11
C LEU A 35 9.28 -3.78 -15.18
N ARG A 36 8.05 -3.44 -14.76
CA ARG A 36 7.06 -2.85 -15.65
C ARG A 36 7.50 -1.47 -16.16
N LEU A 37 8.24 -0.74 -15.32
CA LEU A 37 8.74 0.60 -15.60
C LEU A 37 9.60 0.63 -16.88
N GLN A 38 10.60 -0.25 -16.96
CA GLN A 38 11.56 -0.26 -18.07
C GLN A 38 12.47 -1.50 -18.04
N SER A 39 12.97 -1.88 -19.22
CA SER A 39 14.07 -2.84 -19.35
C SER A 39 15.41 -2.22 -18.94
N LYS A 40 16.47 -3.04 -18.77
CA LYS A 40 17.83 -2.55 -18.48
C LYS A 40 18.34 -1.52 -19.50
N GLY A 41 18.05 -1.72 -20.79
CA GLY A 41 18.39 -0.76 -21.85
C GLY A 41 17.56 0.51 -21.80
N GLY A 42 16.25 0.38 -21.54
CA GLY A 42 15.35 1.51 -21.34
C GLY A 42 15.74 2.38 -20.14
N ALA A 43 16.23 1.77 -19.06
CA ALA A 43 16.71 2.46 -17.87
C ALA A 43 17.87 3.41 -18.16
N LEU A 44 18.76 3.05 -19.09
CA LEU A 44 19.86 3.92 -19.50
C LEU A 44 19.36 5.10 -20.35
N ALA A 45 18.42 4.85 -21.26
CA ALA A 45 17.83 5.89 -22.11
C ALA A 45 17.03 6.93 -21.30
N ASN A 46 16.35 6.48 -20.26
CA ASN A 46 15.52 7.33 -19.39
C ASN A 46 16.28 7.88 -18.16
N LEU A 47 17.59 7.65 -18.03
CA LEU A 47 18.33 7.98 -16.81
C LEU A 47 18.16 9.45 -16.37
N PHE A 48 18.04 10.38 -17.33
CA PHE A 48 17.88 11.81 -17.07
C PHE A 48 16.44 12.31 -17.14
N PHE A 49 15.48 11.45 -17.51
CA PHE A 49 14.09 11.82 -17.66
C PHE A 49 13.19 10.61 -17.37
N ASN A 50 12.41 10.69 -16.29
CA ASN A 50 11.41 9.68 -15.96
C ASN A 50 10.05 10.08 -16.58
N PRO A 51 9.58 9.42 -17.65
CA PRO A 51 8.37 9.82 -18.38
C PRO A 51 7.07 9.55 -17.63
N VAL A 52 7.11 8.73 -16.58
CA VAL A 52 5.92 8.26 -15.82
C VAL A 52 6.08 8.58 -14.34
N LEU A 53 6.82 9.64 -14.02
CA LEU A 53 6.91 10.16 -12.67
C LEU A 53 5.57 10.81 -12.29
N PRO A 54 4.93 10.41 -11.18
CA PRO A 54 3.78 11.14 -10.66
C PRO A 54 4.13 12.61 -10.44
N GLN A 55 3.29 13.50 -10.94
CA GLN A 55 3.42 14.95 -10.85
C GLN A 55 2.85 15.46 -9.53
N LEU A 56 3.04 16.75 -9.26
CA LEU A 56 2.53 17.37 -8.03
C LEU A 56 1.00 17.31 -7.97
N GLU A 57 0.34 17.47 -9.12
CA GLU A 57 -1.10 17.47 -9.29
C GLU A 57 -1.72 16.10 -8.98
N ASP A 58 -0.98 15.01 -9.19
CA ASP A 58 -1.40 13.66 -8.81
C ASP A 58 -1.43 13.47 -7.28
N TYR A 59 -0.70 14.32 -6.55
CA TYR A 59 -0.78 14.40 -5.10
C TYR A 59 -1.71 15.57 -4.70
N TYR A 60 -1.13 16.75 -4.47
CA TYR A 60 -1.79 18.03 -4.24
C TYR A 60 -0.70 19.12 -4.10
N ASP A 61 -1.05 20.39 -4.35
CA ASP A 61 -0.21 21.53 -3.95
C ASP A 61 -0.28 21.68 -2.43
N PRO A 62 0.81 21.39 -1.67
CA PRO A 62 0.77 21.51 -0.23
C PRO A 62 0.55 22.98 0.16
N TYR A 63 -0.38 23.23 1.06
CA TYR A 63 -0.76 24.58 1.46
C TYR A 63 -0.75 24.78 2.97
N THR A 64 -0.62 26.02 3.38
CA THR A 64 -0.86 26.51 4.74
C THR A 64 -1.82 27.69 4.67
N HIS A 65 -2.14 28.31 5.81
CA HIS A 65 -2.92 29.54 5.82
C HIS A 65 -2.11 30.69 6.41
N LYS A 66 -2.38 31.91 5.95
CA LYS A 66 -1.73 33.13 6.46
C LYS A 66 -2.37 33.56 7.78
N TYR A 67 -2.16 32.78 8.83
CA TYR A 67 -2.78 33.00 10.15
C TYR A 67 -2.45 34.36 10.77
N SER A 68 -1.31 34.97 10.44
CA SER A 68 -0.95 36.32 10.89
C SER A 68 -2.02 37.36 10.57
N ASP A 69 -2.77 37.19 9.47
CA ASP A 69 -3.78 38.15 9.04
C ASP A 69 -4.96 38.23 10.03
N LEU A 70 -5.16 37.21 10.86
CA LEU A 70 -6.18 37.24 11.92
C LEU A 70 -5.79 38.13 13.11
N PHE A 71 -4.50 38.46 13.25
CA PHE A 71 -3.96 39.20 14.39
C PHE A 71 -3.41 40.57 14.00
N ASP A 72 -2.80 40.65 12.81
CA ASP A 72 -2.02 41.82 12.38
C ASP A 72 -2.74 42.65 11.31
N ALA A 73 -3.94 42.24 10.87
CA ALA A 73 -4.66 42.98 9.84
C ALA A 73 -4.96 44.43 10.28
N PRO A 74 -4.75 45.41 9.40
CA PRO A 74 -5.12 46.79 9.69
C PRO A 74 -6.64 46.92 9.85
N ALA A 75 -7.08 47.94 10.59
CA ALA A 75 -8.50 48.25 10.70
C ALA A 75 -9.11 48.49 9.31
N GLY A 76 -10.25 47.87 9.05
CA GLY A 76 -10.97 47.96 7.78
C GLY A 76 -12.43 47.56 7.96
N ASP A 77 -13.18 47.64 6.86
CA ASP A 77 -14.62 47.38 6.86
C ASP A 77 -14.95 45.87 6.79
N ASP A 78 -13.99 45.05 6.33
CA ASP A 78 -14.13 43.61 6.18
C ASP A 78 -13.41 42.84 7.30
N GLN A 79 -14.02 41.72 7.71
CA GLN A 79 -13.39 40.81 8.67
C GLN A 79 -12.19 40.12 8.03
N PRO A 80 -10.98 40.16 8.64
CA PRO A 80 -9.83 39.46 8.11
C PRO A 80 -10.03 37.95 8.15
N THR A 81 -9.52 37.27 7.13
CA THR A 81 -9.52 35.80 7.05
C THR A 81 -8.11 35.29 6.79
N ALA A 82 -7.83 34.06 7.22
CA ALA A 82 -6.56 33.41 6.94
C ALA A 82 -6.64 32.75 5.56
N ILE A 83 -6.15 33.42 4.53
CA ILE A 83 -6.19 32.89 3.16
C ILE A 83 -5.19 31.73 2.98
N PRO A 84 -5.49 30.76 2.10
CA PRO A 84 -4.57 29.69 1.74
C PRO A 84 -3.34 30.20 0.96
N ILE A 85 -2.16 29.68 1.32
CA ILE A 85 -0.86 29.97 0.72
C ILE A 85 -0.20 28.65 0.32
N SER A 86 0.29 28.55 -0.92
CA SER A 86 1.07 27.38 -1.37
C SER A 86 2.41 27.31 -0.63
N LEU A 87 2.75 26.15 -0.09
CA LEU A 87 4.05 25.85 0.51
C LEU A 87 5.16 25.67 -0.52
N ILE A 88 4.81 25.53 -1.80
CA ILE A 88 5.77 25.46 -2.91
C ILE A 88 6.15 26.87 -3.38
N THR A 89 5.16 27.72 -3.65
CA THR A 89 5.39 29.03 -4.27
C THR A 89 5.40 30.20 -3.28
N GLY A 90 4.85 30.01 -2.09
CA GLY A 90 4.65 31.08 -1.10
C GLY A 90 3.57 32.09 -1.50
N GLN A 91 2.81 31.84 -2.56
CA GLN A 91 1.77 32.74 -3.07
C GLN A 91 0.37 32.31 -2.62
N PRO A 92 -0.61 33.23 -2.60
CA PRO A 92 -2.02 32.89 -2.48
C PRO A 92 -2.41 31.83 -3.52
N THR A 93 -3.15 30.82 -3.08
CA THR A 93 -3.55 29.69 -3.93
C THR A 93 -5.01 29.33 -3.70
N GLU A 94 -5.62 28.62 -4.65
CA GLU A 94 -6.94 28.04 -4.49
C GLU A 94 -6.78 26.54 -4.19
N ILE A 95 -7.42 26.05 -3.13
CA ILE A 95 -7.34 24.64 -2.76
C ILE A 95 -8.23 23.84 -3.70
N LYS A 96 -7.62 22.97 -4.52
CA LYS A 96 -8.31 22.16 -5.54
C LYS A 96 -8.26 20.65 -5.29
N SER A 97 -7.33 20.22 -4.46
CA SER A 97 -7.14 18.82 -4.08
C SER A 97 -6.44 18.72 -2.74
N GLY A 98 -6.43 17.51 -2.18
CA GLY A 98 -5.77 17.18 -0.93
C GLY A 98 -5.50 15.68 -0.86
N PRO A 99 -4.72 15.21 0.12
CA PRO A 99 -4.32 13.81 0.22
C PRO A 99 -5.46 12.85 0.65
N ASN A 100 -6.64 13.40 1.00
CA ASN A 100 -7.84 12.67 1.42
C ASN A 100 -9.09 13.41 0.89
N TRP A 101 -9.06 13.78 -0.40
CA TRP A 101 -10.06 14.68 -0.99
C TRP A 101 -11.41 14.01 -1.25
N ASP A 102 -11.41 12.70 -1.50
CA ASP A 102 -12.57 11.85 -1.74
C ASP A 102 -13.04 11.08 -0.49
N ASP A 103 -12.73 11.62 0.70
CA ASP A 103 -13.15 11.07 1.99
C ASP A 103 -14.66 10.93 2.10
N ASP A 104 -15.13 9.82 2.68
CA ASP A 104 -16.54 9.50 2.87
C ASP A 104 -17.36 9.72 1.56
N LEU A 105 -16.78 9.33 0.43
CA LEU A 105 -17.34 9.43 -0.92
C LEU A 105 -17.54 10.87 -1.44
N GLY A 106 -16.81 11.84 -0.89
CA GLY A 106 -16.77 13.20 -1.41
C GLY A 106 -16.40 13.23 -2.90
N GLY A 107 -17.25 13.85 -3.73
CA GLY A 107 -17.02 13.89 -5.19
C GLY A 107 -17.08 12.52 -5.87
N SER A 108 -17.87 11.58 -5.33
CA SER A 108 -18.04 10.20 -5.83
C SER A 108 -18.24 10.07 -7.35
N ASP A 109 -18.95 11.02 -7.96
CA ASP A 109 -19.17 11.12 -9.41
C ASP A 109 -17.87 11.23 -10.23
N ILE A 110 -16.80 11.73 -9.60
CA ILE A 110 -15.48 11.92 -10.19
C ILE A 110 -14.51 10.85 -9.67
N TYR A 111 -14.54 10.55 -8.37
CA TYR A 111 -13.51 9.69 -7.76
C TYR A 111 -13.96 8.23 -7.67
N ALA A 112 -15.03 7.95 -6.91
CA ALA A 112 -15.53 6.58 -6.74
C ALA A 112 -15.93 5.91 -8.07
N ARG A 113 -16.55 6.65 -9.00
CA ARG A 113 -16.91 6.15 -10.34
C ARG A 113 -15.70 5.74 -11.19
N ASN A 114 -14.54 6.31 -10.92
CA ASN A 114 -13.29 6.07 -11.65
C ASN A 114 -12.30 5.23 -10.83
N ASP A 115 -12.74 4.55 -9.76
CA ASP A 115 -11.91 3.56 -9.08
C ASP A 115 -11.63 2.39 -10.02
N ILE A 116 -10.35 2.15 -10.29
CA ILE A 116 -9.90 1.09 -11.20
C ILE A 116 -10.23 -0.31 -10.67
N SER A 117 -10.39 -0.49 -9.35
CA SER A 117 -10.80 -1.77 -8.78
C SER A 117 -12.21 -2.19 -9.22
N LEU A 118 -13.01 -1.25 -9.72
CA LEU A 118 -14.35 -1.52 -10.23
C LEU A 118 -14.37 -1.77 -11.74
N ALA A 119 -13.24 -1.62 -12.44
CA ALA A 119 -13.16 -1.63 -13.91
C ALA A 119 -13.67 -2.93 -14.55
N ASP A 120 -13.44 -4.06 -13.88
CA ASP A 120 -13.83 -5.40 -14.37
C ASP A 120 -15.21 -5.87 -13.83
N LEU A 121 -15.88 -5.06 -13.00
CA LEU A 121 -17.24 -5.36 -12.55
C LEU A 121 -18.25 -5.23 -13.70
N ASP A 122 -19.29 -6.06 -13.66
CA ASP A 122 -20.42 -5.97 -14.59
C ASP A 122 -21.03 -4.54 -14.55
N PRO A 123 -21.37 -3.94 -15.71
CA PRO A 123 -21.92 -2.59 -15.75
C PRO A 123 -23.21 -2.42 -14.92
N GLY A 124 -24.04 -3.46 -14.82
CA GLY A 124 -25.25 -3.47 -13.98
C GLY A 124 -24.92 -3.41 -12.50
N VAL A 125 -23.92 -4.18 -12.04
CA VAL A 125 -23.41 -4.13 -10.66
C VAL A 125 -22.81 -2.75 -10.36
N ARG A 126 -22.01 -2.20 -11.27
CA ARG A 126 -21.43 -0.86 -11.10
C ARG A 126 -22.50 0.22 -11.01
N ALA A 127 -23.58 0.10 -11.78
CA ALA A 127 -24.72 1.02 -11.71
C ALA A 127 -25.44 0.90 -10.36
N GLN A 128 -25.68 -0.33 -9.86
CA GLN A 128 -26.30 -0.55 -8.55
C GLN A 128 -25.47 0.05 -7.39
N MET A 129 -24.15 -0.08 -7.41
CA MET A 129 -23.27 0.53 -6.39
C MET A 129 -23.32 2.07 -6.37
N GLN A 130 -23.89 2.71 -7.38
CA GLN A 130 -24.07 4.16 -7.47
C GLN A 130 -25.46 4.62 -7.04
N GLU A 131 -26.40 3.69 -6.82
CA GLU A 131 -27.72 4.02 -6.27
C GLU A 131 -27.59 4.43 -4.81
N ILE A 132 -28.26 5.53 -4.43
CA ILE A 132 -28.10 6.16 -3.11
C ILE A 132 -28.39 5.18 -1.97
N GLU A 133 -29.38 4.30 -2.15
CA GLU A 133 -29.81 3.31 -1.17
C GLU A 133 -28.87 2.09 -1.08
N GLN A 134 -27.89 1.97 -1.97
CA GLN A 134 -26.93 0.86 -2.05
C GLN A 134 -25.47 1.34 -1.86
N VAL A 135 -25.29 2.60 -1.47
CA VAL A 135 -23.96 3.17 -1.26
C VAL A 135 -23.25 2.44 -0.14
N VAL A 136 -22.08 1.89 -0.48
CA VAL A 136 -21.15 1.30 0.47
C VAL A 136 -19.78 1.93 0.27
N PHE A 137 -19.05 2.09 1.36
CA PHE A 137 -17.63 2.39 1.29
C PHE A 137 -16.88 1.75 2.45
N ASN A 138 -15.57 1.60 2.27
CA ASN A 138 -14.66 1.08 3.27
C ASN A 138 -13.41 1.95 3.34
N TYR A 139 -12.65 1.84 4.43
CA TYR A 139 -11.39 2.54 4.58
C TYR A 139 -10.20 1.62 4.28
N LEU A 140 -9.27 2.09 3.45
CA LEU A 140 -8.03 1.40 3.10
C LEU A 140 -6.81 2.15 3.67
N PRO A 141 -6.39 1.87 4.91
CA PRO A 141 -5.18 2.45 5.49
C PRO A 141 -3.91 1.83 4.91
N ARG A 142 -3.06 2.60 4.22
CA ARG A 142 -1.86 2.07 3.53
C ARG A 142 -0.54 2.66 4.02
N ILE A 143 0.47 1.80 4.14
CA ILE A 143 1.89 2.15 4.31
C ILE A 143 2.75 1.48 3.23
N CYS A 144 4.08 1.60 3.31
CA CYS A 144 4.95 0.79 2.46
C CYS A 144 4.80 -0.68 2.85
N ASN A 145 4.72 -1.56 1.85
CA ASN A 145 4.54 -2.99 2.10
C ASN A 145 5.82 -3.73 2.51
N HIS A 146 6.98 -3.06 2.54
CA HIS A 146 8.29 -3.66 2.85
C HIS A 146 8.49 -5.04 2.18
N CYS A 147 8.10 -5.08 0.90
CA CYS A 147 8.02 -6.23 0.00
C CYS A 147 9.22 -7.19 0.07
N LEU A 148 9.00 -8.47 -0.24
CA LEU A 148 10.09 -9.44 -0.45
C LEU A 148 10.77 -9.26 -1.81
N ASN A 149 9.99 -8.90 -2.85
CA ASN A 149 10.48 -8.52 -4.18
C ASN A 149 10.25 -7.03 -4.49
N PRO A 150 10.92 -6.09 -3.80
CA PRO A 150 10.64 -4.67 -3.91
C PRO A 150 11.05 -4.07 -5.27
N ALA A 151 10.07 -3.70 -6.09
CA ALA A 151 10.31 -3.01 -7.37
C ALA A 151 11.12 -1.71 -7.22
N CYS A 152 10.99 -0.99 -6.09
CA CYS A 152 11.77 0.21 -5.82
C CYS A 152 13.27 -0.07 -5.65
N VAL A 153 13.66 -1.24 -5.10
CA VAL A 153 15.06 -1.67 -5.03
C VAL A 153 15.57 -1.98 -6.43
N GLY A 154 14.82 -2.80 -7.18
CA GLY A 154 15.19 -3.19 -8.54
C GLY A 154 15.35 -2.00 -9.50
N ALA A 155 14.58 -0.93 -9.31
CA ALA A 155 14.59 0.23 -10.19
C ALA A 155 15.64 1.29 -9.85
N CYS A 156 16.28 1.25 -8.67
CA CYS A 156 17.18 2.32 -8.21
C CYS A 156 18.55 2.22 -8.88
N PRO A 157 18.95 3.15 -9.79
CA PRO A 157 20.21 3.02 -10.53
C PRO A 157 21.46 3.12 -9.65
N SER A 158 21.37 3.86 -8.55
CA SER A 158 22.48 4.05 -7.61
C SER A 158 22.56 2.95 -6.53
N GLY A 159 21.63 1.99 -6.51
CA GLY A 159 21.56 0.98 -5.45
C GLY A 159 21.38 1.57 -4.05
N ALA A 160 20.72 2.73 -3.94
CA ALA A 160 20.54 3.42 -2.66
C ALA A 160 19.43 2.79 -1.81
N ILE A 161 18.52 2.03 -2.40
CA ILE A 161 17.43 1.36 -1.70
C ILE A 161 17.84 -0.09 -1.45
N TYR A 162 17.63 -0.58 -0.23
CA TYR A 162 18.00 -1.92 0.18
C TYR A 162 16.98 -2.48 1.18
N LYS A 163 16.89 -3.81 1.28
CA LYS A 163 16.14 -4.52 2.32
C LYS A 163 17.14 -4.93 3.40
N ARG A 164 16.85 -4.58 4.65
CA ARG A 164 17.63 -5.02 5.81
C ARG A 164 17.48 -6.53 5.99
N GLY A 165 18.57 -7.21 6.33
CA GLY A 165 18.59 -8.67 6.44
C GLY A 165 17.97 -9.17 7.74
N GLU A 166 18.08 -8.37 8.80
CA GLU A 166 17.68 -8.71 10.16
C GLU A 166 16.18 -8.58 10.43
N ASP A 167 15.48 -7.67 9.75
CA ASP A 167 14.06 -7.35 10.02
C ASP A 167 13.22 -7.19 8.73
N GLY A 168 13.84 -7.31 7.56
CA GLY A 168 13.17 -7.16 6.27
C GLY A 168 12.72 -5.72 5.94
N VAL A 169 13.12 -4.71 6.70
CA VAL A 169 12.73 -3.31 6.42
C VAL A 169 13.46 -2.78 5.18
N VAL A 170 12.69 -2.46 4.15
CA VAL A 170 13.19 -1.72 2.99
C VAL A 170 13.42 -0.24 3.31
N LEU A 171 14.63 0.28 3.12
CA LEU A 171 15.03 1.67 3.39
C LEU A 171 15.66 2.34 2.17
N VAL A 172 15.66 3.67 2.16
CA VAL A 172 16.51 4.48 1.27
C VAL A 172 17.72 4.95 2.07
N ASN A 173 18.92 4.70 1.55
CA ASN A 173 20.15 5.29 2.08
C ASN A 173 20.26 6.74 1.56
N GLU A 174 20.02 7.71 2.44
CA GLU A 174 20.05 9.12 2.07
C GLU A 174 21.42 9.58 1.57
N ASP A 175 22.53 9.03 2.04
CA ASP A 175 23.88 9.41 1.59
C ASP A 175 24.21 8.90 0.17
N LYS A 176 23.67 7.73 -0.19
CA LYS A 176 23.81 7.13 -1.52
C LYS A 176 22.75 7.58 -2.50
N CYS A 177 21.63 8.13 -2.02
CA CYS A 177 20.57 8.62 -2.89
C CYS A 177 21.10 9.73 -3.82
N ARG A 178 20.80 9.59 -5.11
CA ARG A 178 21.19 10.52 -6.18
C ARG A 178 20.01 11.10 -6.93
N ALA A 179 18.82 11.07 -6.33
CA ALA A 179 17.65 11.74 -6.89
C ALA A 179 17.24 11.24 -8.29
N TRP A 180 17.50 9.97 -8.63
CA TRP A 180 17.11 9.44 -9.96
C TRP A 180 15.59 9.29 -10.12
N ARG A 181 14.82 9.30 -9.02
CA ARG A 181 13.35 9.26 -8.94
C ARG A 181 12.67 8.06 -9.61
N MET A 182 13.42 7.10 -10.16
CA MET A 182 12.89 5.86 -10.75
C MET A 182 12.13 5.01 -9.73
N CYS A 183 12.57 5.04 -8.47
CA CYS A 183 11.92 4.30 -7.38
C CYS A 183 10.51 4.79 -7.06
N VAL A 184 10.18 6.06 -7.36
CA VAL A 184 8.85 6.64 -7.17
C VAL A 184 7.85 5.97 -8.11
N SER A 185 8.15 5.93 -9.42
CA SER A 185 7.30 5.28 -10.42
C SER A 185 7.27 3.76 -10.26
N ALA A 186 8.44 3.14 -10.04
CA ALA A 186 8.55 1.69 -9.94
C ALA A 186 7.78 1.10 -8.76
N CYS A 187 7.59 1.84 -7.67
CA CYS A 187 6.71 1.40 -6.59
C CYS A 187 5.26 1.39 -7.09
N PRO A 188 4.62 0.22 -7.24
CA PRO A 188 3.25 0.18 -7.74
C PRO A 188 2.29 0.82 -6.72
N TYR A 189 2.61 0.70 -5.42
CA TYR A 189 1.85 1.33 -4.33
C TYR A 189 2.07 2.83 -4.13
N LYS A 190 3.01 3.44 -4.88
CA LYS A 190 3.44 4.85 -4.75
C LYS A 190 3.80 5.27 -3.32
N LYS A 191 4.54 4.40 -2.62
CA LYS A 191 4.98 4.59 -1.22
C LYS A 191 6.41 5.09 -1.08
N VAL A 192 6.98 5.59 -2.18
CA VAL A 192 8.24 6.32 -2.20
C VAL A 192 7.91 7.72 -2.71
N TYR A 193 8.22 8.74 -1.93
CA TYR A 193 7.89 10.13 -2.21
C TYR A 193 9.17 10.90 -2.46
N TYR A 194 9.18 11.79 -3.45
CA TYR A 194 10.33 12.65 -3.68
C TYR A 194 10.26 13.87 -2.77
N ASN A 195 11.26 14.06 -1.92
CA ASN A 195 11.42 15.30 -1.17
C ASN A 195 12.04 16.36 -2.11
N TRP A 196 11.21 17.31 -2.51
CA TRP A 196 11.58 18.40 -3.41
C TRP A 196 12.57 19.39 -2.79
N SER A 197 12.67 19.46 -1.46
CA SER A 197 13.59 20.33 -0.74
C SER A 197 14.99 19.72 -0.61
N SER A 198 15.09 18.47 -0.15
CA SER A 198 16.38 17.77 -0.01
C SER A 198 16.93 17.22 -1.33
N GLY A 199 16.05 17.07 -2.32
CA GLY A 199 16.37 16.43 -3.58
C GLY A 199 16.52 14.91 -3.47
N LYS A 200 15.99 14.27 -2.44
CA LYS A 200 16.12 12.81 -2.24
C LYS A 200 14.74 12.16 -2.08
N SER A 201 14.65 10.87 -2.39
CA SER A 201 13.39 10.14 -2.21
C SER A 201 13.33 9.53 -0.82
N GLU A 202 12.22 9.75 -0.13
CA GLU A 202 11.96 9.24 1.21
C GLU A 202 10.78 8.26 1.18
N LYS A 203 10.69 7.41 2.21
CA LYS A 203 9.61 6.43 2.33
C LYS A 203 9.35 6.08 3.79
N CYS A 204 8.26 5.36 4.03
CA CYS A 204 8.03 4.68 5.29
C CYS A 204 9.25 3.84 5.69
N ILE A 205 9.77 4.09 6.89
CA ILE A 205 10.92 3.39 7.47
C ILE A 205 10.52 2.27 8.43
N LEU A 206 9.24 1.88 8.43
CA LEU A 206 8.58 0.99 9.39
C LEU A 206 8.85 1.34 10.87
N CYS A 207 9.19 2.59 11.14
CA CYS A 207 9.72 3.01 12.44
C CYS A 207 10.82 2.08 12.96
N PHE A 208 11.80 1.67 12.12
CA PHE A 208 12.87 0.77 12.55
C PHE A 208 13.55 1.17 13.88
N PRO A 209 13.75 2.46 14.24
CA PRO A 209 14.33 2.79 15.55
C PRO A 209 13.47 2.34 16.75
N ARG A 210 12.14 2.28 16.56
CA ARG A 210 11.20 1.73 17.54
C ARG A 210 11.28 0.22 17.55
N MET A 211 11.27 -0.42 16.38
CA MET A 211 11.33 -1.89 16.29
C MET A 211 12.62 -2.47 16.87
N GLU A 212 13.76 -1.81 16.67
CA GLU A 212 15.06 -2.17 17.25
C GLU A 212 15.05 -2.17 18.79
N THR A 213 14.05 -1.52 19.41
CA THR A 213 13.85 -1.49 20.87
C THR A 213 12.60 -2.26 21.31
N GLY A 214 12.05 -3.12 20.45
CA GLY A 214 10.87 -3.94 20.73
C GLY A 214 9.55 -3.16 20.75
N GLN A 215 9.53 -1.92 20.25
CA GLN A 215 8.34 -1.08 20.22
C GLN A 215 7.61 -1.19 18.89
N ALA A 216 6.27 -1.20 18.95
CA ALA A 216 5.44 -1.16 17.75
C ALA A 216 5.67 0.14 16.95
N PRO A 217 5.59 0.09 15.60
CA PRO A 217 5.60 1.28 14.76
C PRO A 217 4.52 2.28 15.19
N ALA A 218 4.80 3.59 15.04
CA ALA A 218 3.93 4.64 15.57
C ALA A 218 2.48 4.52 15.08
N CYS A 219 2.28 4.25 13.79
CA CYS A 219 0.94 4.09 13.20
C CYS A 219 0.17 2.87 13.73
N ALA A 220 0.86 1.81 14.17
CA ALA A 220 0.24 0.66 14.82
C ALA A 220 -0.05 0.95 16.29
N HIS A 221 0.91 1.56 16.99
CA HIS A 221 0.77 1.92 18.40
C HIS A 221 -0.37 2.93 18.65
N SER A 222 -0.53 3.92 17.76
CA SER A 222 -1.57 4.95 17.86
C SER A 222 -2.88 4.58 17.17
N CYS A 223 -3.07 3.32 16.77
CA CYS A 223 -4.25 2.91 16.03
C CYS A 223 -5.48 2.86 16.93
N VAL A 224 -6.31 3.91 16.88
CA VAL A 224 -7.53 4.03 17.69
C VAL A 224 -8.50 2.88 17.46
N GLY A 225 -8.70 2.47 16.20
CA GLY A 225 -9.56 1.35 15.84
C GLY A 225 -8.99 -0.03 16.19
N ARG A 226 -7.74 -0.11 16.69
CA ARG A 226 -7.07 -1.36 17.09
C ARG A 226 -7.04 -2.44 15.98
N ILE A 227 -7.02 -2.00 14.71
CA ILE A 227 -7.02 -2.89 13.54
C ILE A 227 -5.63 -3.33 13.08
N ARG A 228 -4.56 -2.80 13.69
CA ARG A 228 -3.18 -3.06 13.26
C ARG A 228 -2.49 -4.04 14.19
N TYR A 229 -2.07 -5.17 13.62
CA TYR A 229 -1.26 -6.18 14.29
C TYR A 229 0.16 -6.15 13.72
N MET A 230 1.13 -6.60 14.52
CA MET A 230 2.52 -6.79 14.10
C MET A 230 3.00 -8.14 14.62
N GLY A 231 3.72 -8.88 13.79
CA GLY A 231 4.30 -10.17 14.14
C GLY A 231 5.37 -10.56 13.15
N VAL A 232 6.31 -11.41 13.58
CA VAL A 232 7.39 -11.93 12.74
C VAL A 232 6.81 -12.97 11.77
N LEU A 233 7.31 -12.97 10.55
CA LEU A 233 7.11 -14.03 9.57
C LEU A 233 8.47 -14.51 9.09
N LEU A 234 8.74 -15.80 9.23
CA LEU A 234 9.90 -16.44 8.62
C LEU A 234 9.58 -16.72 7.15
N TYR A 235 10.52 -16.45 6.25
CA TYR A 235 10.32 -16.70 4.83
C TYR A 235 11.56 -17.29 4.16
N ASP A 236 11.34 -18.13 3.16
CA ASP A 236 12.39 -18.65 2.30
C ASP A 236 12.72 -17.63 1.19
N ALA A 237 13.90 -17.02 1.28
CA ALA A 237 14.33 -15.99 0.33
C ALA A 237 14.63 -16.56 -1.07
N ASP A 238 15.01 -17.83 -1.18
CA ASP A 238 15.39 -18.45 -2.45
C ASP A 238 14.16 -18.71 -3.34
N LYS A 239 12.97 -18.77 -2.75
CA LYS A 239 11.69 -18.91 -3.46
C LYS A 239 11.12 -17.59 -4.00
N ILE A 240 11.69 -16.43 -3.68
CA ILE A 240 11.10 -15.12 -4.03
C ILE A 240 10.91 -14.96 -5.54
N GLU A 241 11.92 -15.33 -6.33
CA GLU A 241 11.86 -15.19 -7.79
C GLU A 241 10.82 -16.11 -8.41
N SER A 242 10.82 -17.39 -8.04
CA SER A 242 9.87 -18.38 -8.58
C SER A 242 8.43 -18.07 -8.15
N ALA A 243 8.22 -17.65 -6.90
CA ALA A 243 6.90 -17.26 -6.41
C ALA A 243 6.36 -16.00 -7.10
N ALA A 244 7.22 -15.05 -7.46
CA ALA A 244 6.80 -13.86 -8.19
C ALA A 244 6.58 -14.08 -9.69
N ALA A 245 6.98 -15.25 -10.22
CA ALA A 245 6.89 -15.60 -11.64
C ALA A 245 5.64 -16.41 -12.00
N VAL A 246 4.91 -16.95 -11.01
CA VAL A 246 3.71 -17.77 -11.26
C VAL A 246 2.58 -16.96 -11.91
N PRO A 247 1.60 -17.61 -12.57
CA PRO A 247 0.39 -16.94 -13.05
C PRO A 247 -0.38 -16.20 -11.95
N ASP A 248 -1.16 -15.18 -12.31
CA ASP A 248 -1.77 -14.26 -11.34
C ASP A 248 -2.69 -14.97 -10.32
N ASP A 249 -3.41 -16.00 -10.74
CA ASP A 249 -4.30 -16.83 -9.92
C ASP A 249 -3.55 -17.67 -8.86
N GLN A 250 -2.23 -17.79 -8.98
CA GLN A 250 -1.38 -18.57 -8.07
C GLN A 250 -0.51 -17.70 -7.16
N LEU A 251 -0.48 -16.39 -7.35
CA LEU A 251 0.45 -15.50 -6.63
C LEU A 251 0.25 -15.51 -5.11
N ILE A 252 -1.00 -15.55 -4.64
CA ILE A 252 -1.30 -15.60 -3.20
C ILE A 252 -0.77 -16.92 -2.63
N ALA A 253 -1.13 -18.05 -3.24
CA ALA A 253 -0.69 -19.37 -2.78
C ALA A 253 0.84 -19.48 -2.77
N ALA A 254 1.51 -19.01 -3.83
CA ALA A 254 2.96 -19.00 -3.92
C ALA A 254 3.61 -18.10 -2.85
N GLN A 255 3.03 -16.93 -2.58
CA GLN A 255 3.51 -16.07 -1.50
C GLN A 255 3.36 -16.74 -0.13
N LEU A 256 2.23 -17.41 0.12
CA LEU A 256 2.00 -18.13 1.37
C LEU A 256 2.93 -19.35 1.52
N ASP A 257 3.29 -20.04 0.43
CA ASP A 257 4.25 -21.16 0.46
C ASP A 257 5.67 -20.73 0.87
N MET A 258 6.04 -19.48 0.59
CA MET A 258 7.32 -18.94 1.06
C MET A 258 7.34 -18.68 2.57
N ILE A 259 6.18 -18.48 3.20
CA ILE A 259 6.08 -18.19 4.64
C ILE A 259 6.15 -19.52 5.41
N LEU A 260 7.21 -19.66 6.21
CA LEU A 260 7.60 -20.90 6.88
C LEU A 260 6.93 -21.06 8.25
N ASP A 261 6.64 -22.30 8.65
CA ASP A 261 6.11 -22.63 9.97
C ASP A 261 7.20 -22.47 11.06
N PRO A 262 7.04 -21.54 12.02
CA PRO A 262 8.02 -21.32 13.08
C PRO A 262 8.10 -22.45 14.12
N ASN A 263 7.22 -23.44 14.04
CA ASN A 263 7.21 -24.62 14.92
C ASN A 263 7.82 -25.87 14.25
N ASP A 264 8.09 -25.83 12.94
CA ASP A 264 8.71 -26.95 12.23
C ASP A 264 10.19 -27.09 12.66
N PRO A 265 10.61 -28.25 13.21
CA PRO A 265 12.01 -28.49 13.58
C PRO A 265 13.03 -28.22 12.47
N MET A 266 12.69 -28.48 11.21
CA MET A 266 13.57 -28.21 10.08
C MET A 266 13.72 -26.72 9.81
N VAL A 267 12.64 -25.94 9.96
CA VAL A 267 12.67 -24.48 9.82
C VAL A 267 13.47 -23.84 10.96
N ILE A 268 13.32 -24.35 12.19
CA ILE A 268 14.07 -23.87 13.35
C ILE A 268 15.58 -24.05 13.15
N GLU A 269 16.01 -25.23 12.70
CA GLU A 269 17.43 -25.49 12.41
C GLU A 269 17.95 -24.57 11.31
N ALA A 270 17.23 -24.48 10.18
CA ALA A 270 17.61 -23.60 9.07
C ALA A 270 17.65 -22.10 9.47
N ALA A 271 16.76 -21.67 10.37
CA ALA A 271 16.76 -20.32 10.89
C ALA A 271 18.02 -20.04 11.75
N HIS A 272 18.44 -20.97 12.60
CA HIS A 272 19.69 -20.85 13.34
C HIS A 272 20.91 -20.80 12.42
N GLU A 273 20.97 -21.67 11.40
CA GLU A 273 22.03 -21.64 10.38
C GLU A 273 22.08 -20.31 9.63
N SER A 274 20.92 -19.68 9.42
CA SER A 274 20.78 -18.36 8.80
C SER A 274 21.04 -17.19 9.76
N GLY A 275 21.39 -17.46 11.02
CA GLY A 275 21.72 -16.44 12.02
C GLY A 275 20.52 -15.75 12.67
N ILE A 276 19.32 -16.34 12.59
CA ILE A 276 18.13 -15.85 13.31
C ILE A 276 18.27 -16.22 14.79
N ALA A 277 18.11 -15.22 15.67
CA ALA A 277 18.21 -15.41 17.12
C ALA A 277 16.94 -16.03 17.73
N ASP A 278 17.10 -16.70 18.87
CA ASP A 278 16.01 -17.39 19.58
C ASP A 278 14.84 -16.46 19.93
N ASP A 279 15.11 -15.21 20.25
CA ASP A 279 14.08 -14.21 20.56
C ASP A 279 13.18 -13.90 19.34
N TRP A 280 13.76 -13.87 18.14
CA TRP A 280 13.01 -13.76 16.88
C TRP A 280 12.20 -15.01 16.57
N LEU A 281 12.72 -16.20 16.83
CA LEU A 281 11.99 -17.45 16.69
C LEU A 281 10.79 -17.51 17.65
N ASP A 282 11.00 -17.15 18.91
CA ASP A 282 9.93 -17.08 19.90
C ASP A 282 8.88 -16.01 19.58
N ALA A 283 9.29 -14.92 18.94
CA ALA A 283 8.36 -13.92 18.41
C ALA A 283 7.58 -14.44 17.19
N ALA A 284 8.20 -15.23 16.31
CA ALA A 284 7.55 -15.86 15.17
C ALA A 284 6.50 -16.88 15.60
N ARG A 285 6.80 -17.72 16.60
CA ARG A 285 5.85 -18.71 17.18
C ARG A 285 4.61 -18.05 17.79
N ARG A 286 4.72 -16.82 18.30
CA ARG A 286 3.63 -16.04 18.89
C ARG A 286 3.09 -14.96 17.94
N SER A 287 3.42 -15.04 16.66
CA SER A 287 3.10 -14.01 15.68
C SER A 287 1.59 -14.00 15.40
N PRO A 288 0.85 -12.92 15.74
CA PRO A 288 -0.54 -12.81 15.32
C PRO A 288 -0.66 -12.78 13.80
N ILE A 289 0.35 -12.25 13.10
CA ILE A 289 0.35 -12.19 11.64
C ILE A 289 0.46 -13.58 11.02
N TYR A 290 1.29 -14.48 11.57
CA TYR A 290 1.32 -15.86 11.12
C TYR A 290 -0.05 -16.53 11.29
N GLN A 291 -0.72 -16.28 12.42
CA GLN A 291 -2.08 -16.78 12.66
C GLN A 291 -3.07 -16.29 11.59
N PHE A 292 -3.15 -14.97 11.36
CA PHE A 292 -4.05 -14.37 10.38
C PHE A 292 -3.80 -14.84 8.93
N VAL A 293 -2.53 -15.01 8.57
CA VAL A 293 -2.11 -15.25 7.17
C VAL A 293 -2.04 -16.74 6.85
N LYS A 294 -1.49 -17.57 7.73
CA LYS A 294 -1.20 -19.00 7.46
C LYS A 294 -2.16 -19.97 8.13
N VAL A 295 -2.65 -19.66 9.33
CA VAL A 295 -3.51 -20.57 10.08
C VAL A 295 -4.98 -20.35 9.74
N TRP A 296 -5.45 -19.11 9.87
CA TRP A 296 -6.83 -18.74 9.57
C TRP A 296 -7.06 -18.49 8.08
N GLY A 297 -6.03 -18.01 7.36
CA GLY A 297 -6.14 -17.74 5.92
C GLY A 297 -7.03 -16.54 5.56
N ILE A 298 -7.30 -15.64 6.52
CA ILE A 298 -8.25 -14.53 6.37
C ILE A 298 -7.57 -13.20 6.00
N ALA A 299 -6.24 -13.12 6.11
CA ALA A 299 -5.48 -11.92 5.78
C ALA A 299 -4.74 -12.06 4.44
N LEU A 300 -5.10 -11.22 3.48
CA LEU A 300 -4.64 -11.29 2.10
C LEU A 300 -3.65 -10.15 1.77
N PRO A 301 -2.64 -10.39 0.91
CA PRO A 301 -1.74 -9.34 0.46
C PRO A 301 -2.48 -8.35 -0.45
N LEU A 302 -2.15 -7.06 -0.35
CA LEU A 302 -2.72 -6.02 -1.22
C LEU A 302 -2.07 -6.05 -2.61
N HIS A 303 -2.87 -6.20 -3.66
CA HIS A 303 -2.46 -6.28 -5.06
C HIS A 303 -1.30 -7.27 -5.32
N PRO A 304 -1.54 -8.58 -5.14
CA PRO A 304 -0.51 -9.60 -5.41
C PRO A 304 -0.01 -9.57 -6.85
N GLU A 305 -0.85 -9.21 -7.82
CA GLU A 305 -0.55 -9.09 -9.26
C GLU A 305 0.56 -8.08 -9.57
N PHE A 306 0.89 -7.19 -8.64
CA PHE A 306 2.09 -6.34 -8.76
C PHE A 306 3.40 -7.11 -8.60
N ARG A 307 3.34 -8.38 -8.19
CA ARG A 307 4.45 -9.34 -8.10
C ARG A 307 5.59 -8.89 -7.19
N THR A 308 5.27 -8.01 -6.24
CA THR A 308 6.24 -7.51 -5.26
C THR A 308 6.34 -8.38 -4.02
N MET A 309 5.42 -9.33 -3.81
CA MET A 309 5.32 -10.12 -2.57
C MET A 309 5.18 -9.19 -1.36
N ALA A 310 4.05 -8.50 -1.27
CA ALA A 310 3.79 -7.47 -0.27
C ALA A 310 3.66 -8.07 1.14
N MET A 311 4.35 -7.50 2.13
CA MET A 311 4.37 -8.01 3.52
C MET A 311 3.41 -7.24 4.45
N MET A 312 2.43 -6.55 3.88
CA MET A 312 1.30 -6.00 4.62
C MET A 312 0.04 -6.69 4.11
N PHE A 313 -0.70 -7.29 5.05
CA PHE A 313 -1.89 -8.07 4.78
C PHE A 313 -3.12 -7.36 5.33
N TYR A 314 -4.27 -7.61 4.71
CA TYR A 314 -5.54 -6.99 5.06
C TYR A 314 -6.56 -8.09 5.24
N VAL A 315 -7.32 -8.01 6.34
CA VAL A 315 -8.55 -8.80 6.49
C VAL A 315 -9.64 -8.03 5.76
N PRO A 316 -10.30 -8.60 4.74
CA PRO A 316 -11.38 -7.94 4.03
C PRO A 316 -12.51 -7.52 4.99
N PRO A 317 -13.15 -6.35 4.78
CA PRO A 317 -14.27 -5.94 5.61
C PRO A 317 -15.51 -6.78 5.29
N LEU A 318 -16.24 -7.15 6.34
CA LEU A 318 -17.59 -7.71 6.27
C LEU A 318 -18.58 -6.57 5.97
N SER A 319 -18.60 -6.09 4.72
CA SER A 319 -19.53 -5.03 4.31
C SER A 319 -20.79 -5.66 3.66
N PRO A 320 -21.95 -4.97 3.62
CA PRO A 320 -23.25 -5.56 3.23
C PRO A 320 -23.35 -6.12 1.79
N VAL A 321 -22.29 -6.00 0.99
CA VAL A 321 -22.29 -6.34 -0.46
C VAL A 321 -21.92 -7.80 -0.73
N ILE A 322 -21.61 -8.60 0.29
CA ILE A 322 -21.33 -10.03 0.07
C ILE A 322 -22.61 -10.83 -0.23
N SER A 323 -23.80 -10.33 0.13
CA SER A 323 -25.07 -11.04 -0.05
C SER A 323 -25.56 -11.15 -1.51
N THR A 324 -24.92 -10.49 -2.48
CA THR A 324 -25.37 -10.47 -3.89
C THR A 324 -24.62 -11.43 -4.81
N ILE A 325 -23.55 -12.08 -4.36
CA ILE A 325 -22.78 -13.00 -5.22
C ILE A 325 -23.46 -14.37 -5.35
N GLU A 326 -24.35 -14.75 -4.43
CA GLU A 326 -24.95 -16.10 -4.43
C GLU A 326 -26.35 -16.21 -5.03
N ASN A 327 -27.13 -15.14 -5.18
CA ASN A 327 -28.49 -15.27 -5.71
C ASN A 327 -28.87 -14.08 -6.61
N GLU A 328 -29.19 -14.38 -7.88
CA GLU A 328 -29.77 -13.43 -8.82
C GLU A 328 -30.94 -12.68 -8.17
N LEU A 329 -30.80 -11.36 -8.03
CA LEU A 329 -31.82 -10.38 -7.64
C LEU A 329 -32.48 -10.61 -6.27
N VAL A 330 -31.92 -10.02 -5.20
CA VAL A 330 -32.71 -9.73 -3.99
C VAL A 330 -32.38 -8.34 -3.44
N ARG A 331 -33.46 -7.60 -3.15
CA ARG A 331 -33.51 -6.40 -2.30
C ARG A 331 -32.74 -6.67 -1.00
N LEU A 332 -32.10 -5.68 -0.38
CA LEU A 332 -31.45 -5.79 0.93
C LEU A 332 -32.48 -6.16 2.04
N ASP A 333 -32.98 -7.39 2.05
CA ASP A 333 -33.48 -8.04 3.26
C ASP A 333 -32.24 -8.60 3.94
N ILE A 334 -31.81 -7.96 5.02
CA ILE A 334 -30.75 -8.47 5.88
C ILE A 334 -31.27 -9.80 6.41
N SER A 335 -30.69 -10.90 5.93
CA SER A 335 -30.97 -12.26 6.40
C SER A 335 -30.75 -12.34 7.91
N ASP A 336 -31.73 -12.90 8.64
CA ASP A 336 -31.57 -13.28 10.05
C ASP A 336 -30.71 -14.56 10.21
N GLU A 337 -30.39 -15.25 9.12
CA GLU A 337 -29.48 -16.40 9.12
C GLU A 337 -28.03 -15.92 8.92
N PRO A 338 -27.08 -16.36 9.77
CA PRO A 338 -25.68 -16.00 9.61
C PRO A 338 -25.14 -16.55 8.28
N GLU A 339 -24.59 -15.66 7.44
CA GLU A 339 -23.87 -16.07 6.23
C GLU A 339 -22.60 -16.83 6.64
N ASP A 340 -22.48 -18.07 6.16
CA ASP A 340 -21.35 -18.96 6.40
C ASP A 340 -20.33 -18.73 5.28
N PHE A 341 -19.23 -18.03 5.57
CA PHE A 341 -18.20 -17.77 4.55
C PHE A 341 -17.05 -18.76 4.73
N GLU A 342 -16.74 -19.52 3.68
CA GLU A 342 -15.63 -20.50 3.64
C GLU A 342 -14.28 -19.94 4.14
N MET A 343 -14.07 -18.62 3.98
CA MET A 343 -12.89 -17.92 4.47
C MET A 343 -12.75 -17.99 6.01
N PHE A 344 -13.85 -18.07 6.76
CA PHE A 344 -13.88 -18.07 8.22
C PHE A 344 -13.95 -19.46 8.85
N ASP A 345 -14.05 -20.53 8.06
CA ASP A 345 -14.13 -21.93 8.54
C ASP A 345 -12.97 -22.33 9.46
N ASN A 346 -11.83 -21.65 9.34
CA ASN A 346 -10.63 -21.94 10.12
C ASN A 346 -10.52 -21.14 11.44
N LEU A 347 -11.50 -20.29 11.79
CA LEU A 347 -11.41 -19.47 13.01
C LEU A 347 -11.38 -20.30 14.31
N ASP A 348 -11.98 -21.49 14.30
CA ASP A 348 -12.03 -22.39 15.45
C ASP A 348 -10.80 -23.32 15.60
N ARG A 349 -9.79 -23.19 14.71
CA ARG A 349 -8.57 -24.02 14.70
C ARG A 349 -7.41 -23.46 15.51
#